data_AF-A0AAV4NXL7-F1
#
_entry.id   AF-A0AAV4NXL7-F1
#
_cell.length_a   1.000
_cell.length_b   1.000
_cell.length_c   1.000
_cell.angle_alpha   90.00
_cell.angle_beta   90.00
_cell.angle_gamma   90.00
#
_symmetry.space_group_name_H-M   'P 1'
#
loop_
_entity.id
_entity.type
_entity.pdbx_description
1 polymer ?
#
loop_
_entity_poly.entity_id
_entity_poly.type
_entity_poly.pdbx_seq_one_letter_code
_entity_poly.pdbx_strand_id
1 'polypeptide(L)' 'MPVVEDSELSLACITQGSSAMQVRWFKDDAAINVQTSYRSMWTTLVPKNSKDQYTAILGFEKAHVLDS' A
#
# COMPACT_ATOMS: atom_id res chain seq x y z
N MET A 1 -13.85 4.18 -9.28
CA MET A 1 -14.14 5.34 -8.41
C MET A 1 -13.05 6.37 -8.68
N PRO A 2 -13.39 7.64 -8.96
CA PRO A 2 -12.37 8.68 -9.08
C PRO A 2 -11.75 8.94 -7.70
N VAL A 3 -10.42 9.03 -7.64
CA VAL A 3 -9.70 9.49 -6.45
C VAL A 3 -9.74 11.02 -6.49
N VAL A 4 -10.16 11.65 -5.39
CA VAL A 4 -10.20 13.11 -5.27
C VAL A 4 -8.81 13.58 -4.87
N GLU A 5 -8.29 14.62 -5.54
CA GLU A 5 -7.02 15.24 -5.13
C GLU A 5 -7.09 15.69 -3.66
N ASP A 6 -5.97 15.61 -2.94
CA ASP A 6 -5.87 15.89 -1.49
C ASP A 6 -6.69 14.98 -0.58
N SER A 7 -7.34 13.93 -1.11
CA SER A 7 -8.02 12.93 -0.29
C SER A 7 -7.05 11.85 0.19
N GLU A 8 -7.34 11.28 1.36
CA GLU A 8 -6.67 10.08 1.82
C GLU A 8 -7.03 8.90 0.91
N LEU A 9 -6.02 8.14 0.50
CA LEU A 9 -6.19 6.94 -0.31
C LEU A 9 -5.46 5.78 0.37
N SER A 10 -6.06 4.60 0.33
CA SER A 10 -5.36 3.37 0.71
C SER A 10 -5.59 2.26 -0.31
N LEU A 11 -4.54 1.51 -0.59
CA LEU A 11 -4.56 0.29 -1.39
C LEU A 11 -4.40 -0.90 -0.46
N ALA A 12 -5.28 -1.88 -0.56
CA ALA A 12 -5.21 -3.12 0.20
C ALA A 12 -4.93 -4.30 -0.73
N CYS A 13 -3.86 -5.03 -0.45
CA CYS A 13 -3.53 -6.29 -1.09
C CYS A 13 -3.78 -7.44 -0.10
N ILE A 14 -4.73 -8.31 -0.43
CA ILE A 14 -5.08 -9.48 0.39
C ILE A 14 -4.47 -10.71 -0.28
N THR A 15 -3.60 -11.41 0.43
CA THR A 15 -2.95 -12.63 -0.05
C THR A 15 -3.17 -13.78 0.93
N GLN A 16 -3.43 -14.97 0.42
CA GLN A 16 -3.59 -16.19 1.20
C GLN A 16 -2.49 -17.18 0.80
N GLY A 17 -1.77 -17.74 1.78
CA GLY A 17 -0.62 -18.60 1.49
C GLY A 17 0.13 -19.07 2.72
N SER A 18 1.33 -19.62 2.49
CA SER A 18 2.20 -20.16 3.54
C SER A 18 2.65 -19.09 4.53
N SER A 19 3.20 -19.53 5.67
CA SER A 19 3.88 -18.64 6.61
C SER A 19 5.03 -17.87 5.92
N ALA A 20 5.20 -16.60 6.29
CA ALA A 20 6.25 -15.66 5.82
C ALA A 20 6.08 -15.02 4.42
N MET A 21 4.85 -14.71 3.98
CA MET A 21 4.64 -13.91 2.77
C MET A 21 5.21 -12.49 2.91
N GLN A 22 5.77 -11.96 1.81
CA GLN A 22 6.24 -10.58 1.70
C GLN A 22 5.54 -9.89 0.53
N VAL A 23 5.10 -8.65 0.75
CA VAL A 23 4.47 -7.82 -0.29
C VAL A 23 5.39 -6.64 -0.58
N ARG A 24 5.54 -6.30 -1.87
CA ARG A 24 6.27 -5.14 -2.35
C ARG A 24 5.38 -4.35 -3.28
N TRP A 25 5.44 -3.02 -3.20
CA TRP A 25 4.64 -2.12 -4.02
C TRP A 25 5.47 -1.52 -5.13
N PHE A 26 4.90 -1.49 -6.34
CA PHE A 26 5.51 -0.89 -7.52
C PHE A 26 4.50 0.03 -8.20
N LYS A 27 5.02 1.08 -8.82
CA LYS A 27 4.30 1.98 -9.73
C LYS A 27 5.16 2.20 -10.96
N ASP A 28 4.63 1.97 -12.15
CA ASP A 28 5.32 2.17 -13.44
C ASP A 28 6.73 1.56 -13.46
N ASP A 29 6.83 0.28 -13.06
CA ASP A 29 8.08 -0.49 -12.92
C ASP A 29 9.09 0.03 -11.87
N ALA A 30 8.76 1.11 -11.14
CA ALA A 30 9.56 1.64 -10.04
C ALA A 30 9.05 1.15 -8.67
N ALA A 31 9.97 0.69 -7.82
CA ALA A 31 9.63 0.30 -6.45
C ALA A 31 9.20 1.53 -5.63
N ILE A 32 8.05 1.45 -4.97
CA ILE A 32 7.59 2.52 -4.08
C ILE A 32 8.45 2.52 -2.82
N ASN A 33 9.14 3.63 -2.58
CA ASN A 33 9.91 3.85 -1.37
C ASN A 33 9.14 4.75 -0.40
N VAL A 34 8.57 4.16 0.65
CA VAL A 34 7.84 4.90 1.69
C VAL A 34 8.75 5.69 2.65
N GLN A 35 10.08 5.47 2.58
CA GLN A 35 11.04 6.18 3.43
C GLN A 35 11.56 7.48 2.79
N THR A 36 11.22 7.76 1.53
CA THR A 36 11.62 9.03 0.90
C THR A 36 10.80 10.17 1.47
N SER A 37 11.48 11.24 1.90
CA SER A 37 10.93 12.43 2.56
C SER A 37 9.93 13.26 1.75
N TYR A 38 9.66 12.90 0.49
CA TYR A 38 8.87 13.70 -0.44
C TYR A 38 7.38 13.31 -0.50
N ARG A 39 6.98 12.24 0.19
CA ARG A 39 5.62 11.69 0.07
C ARG A 39 5.12 11.22 1.42
N SER A 40 3.93 11.69 1.79
CA SER A 40 3.15 11.23 2.93
C SER A 40 2.58 9.82 2.68
N MET A 41 3.46 8.84 2.49
CA MET A 41 3.11 7.45 2.25
C MET A 41 3.56 6.59 3.42
N TRP A 42 2.77 5.56 3.74
CA TRP A 42 3.12 4.57 4.75
C TRP A 42 2.68 3.19 4.28
N THR A 43 3.35 2.15 4.78
CA THR A 43 2.95 0.77 4.54
C THR A 43 2.82 0.03 5.86
N THR A 44 1.82 -0.84 5.97
CA THR A 44 1.70 -1.78 7.09
C THR A 44 1.35 -3.18 6.62
N LEU A 45 1.78 -4.17 7.38
CA LEU A 45 1.41 -5.56 7.16
C LEU A 45 0.56 -6.02 8.35
N VAL A 46 -0.70 -6.32 8.07
CA VAL A 46 -1.61 -6.88 9.06
C VAL A 46 -1.26 -8.36 9.25
N PRO A 47 -1.08 -8.84 10.50
CA PRO A 47 -0.83 -10.25 10.78
C PRO A 47 -1.91 -11.16 10.22
N LYS A 48 -1.54 -12.43 10.03
CA LYS A 48 -2.41 -13.49 9.52
C LYS A 48 -3.72 -13.56 10.32
N ASN A 49 -4.86 -13.45 9.65
CA ASN A 49 -6.18 -13.61 10.30
C ASN A 49 -6.56 -15.10 10.45
N SER A 50 -7.73 -15.38 11.02
CA SER A 50 -8.25 -16.76 11.20
C SER A 50 -8.56 -17.51 9.88
N LYS A 51 -8.49 -16.83 8.74
CA LYS A 51 -8.65 -17.39 7.39
C LYS A 51 -7.31 -17.54 6.67
N ASP A 52 -6.20 -17.45 7.38
CA ASP A 52 -4.86 -17.55 6.82
C ASP A 52 -4.50 -16.45 5.81
N GLN A 53 -5.14 -15.28 5.92
CA GLN A 53 -4.92 -14.15 5.01
C GLN A 53 -3.99 -13.11 5.64
N TYR A 54 -3.05 -12.63 4.84
CA TYR A 54 -2.25 -11.44 5.11
C TYR A 54 -2.84 -10.26 4.34
N THR A 55 -2.86 -9.09 4.97
CA THR A 55 -3.27 -7.84 4.31
C THR A 55 -2.12 -6.86 4.36
N ALA A 56 -1.56 -6.52 3.20
CA ALA A 56 -0.64 -5.41 3.06
C ALA A 56 -1.43 -4.15 2.68
N ILE A 57 -1.17 -3.04 3.37
CA ILE A 57 -1.82 -1.76 3.10
C ILE A 57 -0.74 -0.75 2.73
N LEU A 58 -0.96 -0.01 1.65
CA LEU A 58 -0.22 1.18 1.26
C LEU A 58 -1.17 2.38 1.39
N GLY A 59 -0.85 3.30 2.28
CA GLY A 59 -1.63 4.52 2.51
C GLY A 59 -0.93 5.76 1.98
N PHE A 60 -1.74 6.72 1.53
CA PHE A 60 -1.36 8.06 1.09
C PHE A 60 -2.17 9.05 1.93
N GLU A 61 -1.50 9.92 2.70
CA GLU A 61 -2.20 10.94 3.50
C GLU A 61 -2.86 12.00 2.59
N LYS A 62 -2.30 12.22 1.40
CA LYS A 62 -2.87 13.08 0.36
C LYS A 62 -2.56 12.49 -1.01
N ALA A 63 -3.60 12.19 -1.79
CA ALA A 63 -3.45 11.83 -3.19
C ALA A 63 -2.98 13.05 -3.99
N HIS A 64 -1.78 12.98 -4.57
CA HIS A 64 -1.25 14.05 -5.42
C HIS A 64 -1.38 13.68 -6.89
N VAL A 65 -1.50 14.66 -7.79
CA VAL A 65 -1.50 14.43 -9.25
C VAL A 65 -0.26 13.64 -9.74
N LEU A 66 0.87 13.70 -9.02
CA LEU A 66 2.09 12.94 -9.35
C LEU A 66 2.00 11.45 -8.95
N ASP A 67 0.93 11.06 -8.24
CA ASP A 67 0.59 9.67 -7.92
C ASP A 67 -0.26 9.01 -9.00
N SER A 68 -0.62 9.71 -10.10
CA SER A 68 -1.30 9.14 -11.29
C SER A 68 -0.45 8.23 -12.16
#